data_AF-A0A955GJN1-F1
#
_entry.id   AF-A0A955GJN1-F1
#
_cell.length_a   1.000
_cell.length_b   1.000
_cell.length_c   1.000
_cell.angle_alpha   90.00
_cell.angle_beta   90.00
_cell.angle_gamma   90.00
#
_symmetry.space_group_name_H-M   'P 1'
#
loop_
_entity.id
_entity.type
_entity.pdbx_description
1 polymer ?
#
loop_
_entity_poly.entity_id
_entity_poly.type
_entity_poly.pdbx_seq_one_letter_code
_entity_poly.pdbx_strand_id
1 'polypeptide(L)' 'MAGNAKGGKLAAKTNRQRHGADFYARIGAKGGRKSKTGGFASSVVGKDGLTGRERAKLVGARGGTVSRRTKSAK' A
#
# COMPACT_ATOMS: atom_id res chain seq x y z
N MET A 1 -9.85 -11.52 16.18
CA MET A 1 -10.75 -11.42 15.02
C MET A 1 -10.03 -10.73 13.87
N ALA A 2 -10.20 -11.23 12.64
CA ALA A 2 -9.69 -10.57 11.44
C ALA A 2 -10.37 -9.20 11.25
N GLY A 3 -9.64 -8.25 10.65
CA GLY A 3 -10.20 -6.92 10.32
C GLY A 3 -10.21 -5.91 11.48
N ASN A 4 -9.70 -6.23 12.67
CA ASN A 4 -9.58 -5.28 13.78
C ASN A 4 -8.12 -4.99 14.17
N ALA A 5 -7.90 -3.86 14.85
CA ALA A 5 -6.55 -3.38 15.19
C ALA A 5 -5.76 -4.38 16.06
N LYS A 6 -6.44 -5.04 17.02
CA LYS A 6 -5.84 -6.07 17.89
C LYS A 6 -5.37 -7.27 17.06
N GLY A 7 -6.18 -7.75 16.12
CA GLY A 7 -5.86 -8.84 15.21
C GLY A 7 -4.69 -8.51 14.28
N GLY A 8 -4.62 -7.28 13.78
CA GLY A 8 -3.49 -6.81 12.97
C GLY A 8 -2.16 -6.84 13.75
N LYS A 9 -2.15 -6.42 15.01
CA LYS A 9 -0.96 -6.49 15.88
C LYS A 9 -0.50 -7.93 16.13
N LEU A 10 -1.44 -8.84 16.39
CA LEU A 10 -1.15 -10.26 16.57
C LEU A 10 -0.58 -10.88 15.29
N ALA A 11 -1.17 -10.59 14.12
CA ALA A 11 -0.65 -11.05 12.84
C ALA A 11 0.77 -10.53 12.56
N ALA A 12 1.05 -9.26 12.85
CA ALA A 12 2.39 -8.70 12.72
C ALA A 12 3.42 -9.39 13.63
N LYS A 13 3.03 -9.74 14.87
CA LYS A 13 3.87 -10.52 15.80
C LYS A 13 4.16 -11.91 15.23
N THR A 14 3.12 -12.63 14.79
CA THR A 14 3.28 -13.97 14.20
C THR A 14 4.13 -13.94 12.94
N ASN A 15 3.97 -12.95 12.06
CA ASN A 15 4.76 -12.81 10.84
C ASN A 15 6.24 -12.56 11.13
N ARG A 16 6.54 -11.70 12.12
CA ARG A 16 7.92 -11.46 12.57
C ARG A 16 8.56 -12.71 13.18
N GLN A 17 7.79 -13.49 13.95
CA GLN A 17 8.26 -14.75 14.53
C GLN A 17 8.53 -15.81 13.46
N ARG A 18 7.64 -15.96 12.46
CA ARG A 18 7.76 -17.00 11.41
C ARG A 18 8.80 -16.68 10.36
N HIS A 19 8.96 -15.41 9.99
CA HIS A 19 9.76 -15.02 8.82
C HIS A 19 10.99 -14.19 9.17
N GLY A 20 11.17 -13.82 10.44
CA GLY A 20 12.27 -12.97 10.91
C GLY A 20 11.91 -11.49 10.96
N ALA A 21 12.76 -10.72 11.67
CA ALA A 21 12.58 -9.28 11.85
C ALA A 21 12.71 -8.48 10.53
N ASP A 22 13.42 -9.05 9.56
CA ASP A 22 13.73 -8.49 8.25
C ASP A 22 12.63 -8.74 7.20
N PHE A 23 11.60 -9.52 7.52
CA PHE A 23 10.52 -9.90 6.59
C PHE A 23 9.89 -8.70 5.87
N TYR A 24 9.45 -7.69 6.62
CA TYR A 24 8.84 -6.50 6.04
C TYR A 24 9.86 -5.62 5.29
N ALA A 25 11.11 -5.57 5.75
CA ALA A 25 12.18 -4.84 5.06
C ALA A 25 12.48 -5.46 3.69
N ARG A 26 12.55 -6.80 3.60
CA ARG A 26 12.73 -7.53 2.34
C ARG A 26 11.58 -7.28 1.36
N ILE A 27 10.33 -7.29 1.83
CA ILE A 27 9.16 -7.00 0.99
C ILE A 27 9.21 -5.56 0.47
N GLY A 28 9.49 -4.59 1.35
CA GLY A 28 9.63 -3.19 0.98
C GLY A 28 10.73 -2.96 -0.06
N ALA A 29 11.91 -3.55 0.13
CA ALA A 29 13.03 -3.45 -0.81
C ALA A 29 12.70 -4.05 -2.18
N LYS A 30 12.04 -5.22 -2.22
CA LYS A 30 11.58 -5.83 -3.48
C LYS A 30 10.59 -4.93 -4.23
N GLY A 31 9.64 -4.33 -3.50
CA GLY A 31 8.68 -3.38 -4.07
C GLY A 31 9.35 -2.12 -4.61
N GLY A 32 10.27 -1.54 -3.84
CA GLY A 32 11.04 -0.35 -4.24
C GLY A 32 11.85 -0.60 -5.51
N ARG A 33 12.60 -1.70 -5.60
CA ARG A 33 13.39 -2.05 -6.79
C ARG A 33 12.54 -2.29 -8.04
N LYS A 34 11.31 -2.81 -7.87
CA LYS A 34 10.38 -3.02 -8.99
C LYS A 34 9.71 -1.72 -9.46
N SER A 35 9.58 -0.73 -8.58
CA SER A 35 9.01 0.57 -8.92
C SER A 35 9.97 1.35 -9.81
N LYS A 36 9.57 1.63 -11.05
CA LYS A 36 10.39 2.37 -12.03
C LYS A 36 10.05 3.86 -12.12
N THR A 37 9.03 4.30 -11.38
CA THR A 37 8.38 5.60 -11.59
C THR A 37 8.54 6.57 -10.42
N GLY A 38 9.46 6.31 -9.49
CA GLY A 38 9.74 7.18 -8.34
C GLY A 38 8.65 7.26 -7.25
N GLY A 39 7.52 6.55 -7.42
CA GLY A 39 6.42 6.53 -6.46
C GLY A 39 5.41 7.67 -6.65
N PHE A 40 4.48 7.81 -5.70
CA PHE A 40 3.35 8.74 -5.78
C PHE A 40 3.69 10.21 -5.47
N ALA A 41 4.87 10.47 -4.89
CA ALA A 41 5.37 11.81 -4.62
C ALA A 41 6.40 12.29 -5.67
N SER A 42 6.71 11.45 -6.66
CA SER A 42 7.69 11.76 -7.69
C SER A 42 7.15 12.77 -8.70
N SER A 43 8.01 13.71 -9.10
CA SER A 43 7.80 14.59 -10.25
C SER A 43 8.14 13.94 -11.59
N VAL A 44 8.81 12.78 -11.57
CA VAL A 44 9.17 12.03 -12.78
C VAL A 44 7.93 11.44 -13.43
N VAL A 45 7.79 11.64 -14.74
CA VAL A 45 6.72 11.07 -15.55
C VAL A 45 6.99 9.58 -15.75
N GLY A 46 6.00 8.75 -15.41
CA GLY A 46 6.09 7.30 -15.59
C GLY A 46 5.81 6.86 -17.03
N LYS A 47 5.87 5.55 -17.26
CA LYS A 47 5.53 4.93 -18.56
C LYS A 47 4.07 5.15 -18.97
N ASP A 48 3.23 5.48 -18.01
CA ASP A 48 1.81 5.82 -18.16
C ASP A 48 1.59 7.29 -18.54
N GLY A 49 2.65 8.09 -18.73
CA GLY A 49 2.55 9.51 -19.06
C GLY A 49 2.11 10.41 -17.90
N LEU A 50 1.98 9.85 -16.70
CA LEU A 50 1.54 10.57 -15.51
C LEU A 50 2.71 10.84 -14.55
N THR A 51 2.69 11.99 -13.89
CA THR A 51 3.51 12.23 -12.70
C THR A 51 3.04 11.35 -11.55
N GLY A 52 3.90 11.17 -10.54
CA GLY A 52 3.55 10.42 -9.33
C GLY A 52 2.30 10.97 -8.66
N ARG A 53 2.16 12.30 -8.59
CA ARG A 53 1.05 12.99 -7.93
C ARG A 53 -0.28 12.80 -8.66
N GLU A 54 -0.26 12.86 -9.99
CA GLU A 54 -1.45 12.60 -10.82
C GLU A 54 -1.90 11.15 -10.69
N ARG A 55 -0.95 10.21 -10.73
CA ARG A 55 -1.26 8.80 -10.51
C ARG A 55 -1.88 8.57 -9.13
N ALA A 56 -1.35 9.22 -8.10
CA ALA A 56 -1.86 9.13 -6.73
C ALA A 56 -3.32 9.57 -6.63
N LYS A 57 -3.67 10.68 -7.28
CA LYS A 57 -5.06 11.18 -7.33
C LYS A 57 -5.99 10.15 -7.98
N LEU A 58 -5.60 9.61 -9.14
CA LEU A 58 -6.44 8.70 -9.91
C LEU A 58 -6.70 7.38 -9.16
N VAL A 59 -5.64 6.75 -8.63
CA VAL A 59 -5.78 5.50 -7.86
C VAL A 59 -6.45 5.72 -6.51
N GLY A 60 -6.20 6.88 -5.87
CA GLY A 60 -6.85 7.27 -4.62
C GLY A 60 -8.37 7.43 -4.79
N ALA A 61 -8.79 8.13 -5.84
CA ALA A 61 -10.21 8.27 -6.18
C ALA A 61 -10.87 6.91 -6.44
N ARG A 62 -10.24 6.04 -7.24
CA ARG A 62 -10.75 4.68 -7.51
C ARG A 62 -10.83 3.82 -6.24
N GLY A 63 -9.85 3.93 -5.35
CA GLY A 63 -9.87 3.24 -4.06
C GLY A 63 -11.00 3.75 -3.16
N GLY A 64 -11.24 5.06 -3.17
CA GLY A 64 -12.34 5.70 -2.46
C GLY A 64 -13.72 5.26 -2.94
N THR A 65 -13.93 5.18 -4.27
CA THR A 65 -15.22 4.77 -4.84
C THR A 65 -15.53 3.28 -4.63
N VAL A 66 -14.51 2.41 -4.66
CA VAL A 66 -14.68 0.97 -4.40
C VAL A 66 -14.83 0.67 -2.90
N SER A 67 -14.39 1.58 -2.02
CA SER A 67 -14.43 1.40 -0.58
C SER A 67 -15.85 1.15 -0.07
N ARG A 68 -16.02 0.07 0.70
CA ARG A 68 -17.28 -0.24 1.39
C ARG A 68 -17.43 0.46 2.75
N ARG A 69 -16.38 1.16 3.22
CA ARG A 69 -16.38 1.77 4.58
C ARG A 69 -17.44 2.86 4.75
N THR A 70 -17.73 3.62 3.70
CA THR A 70 -18.73 4.70 3.70
C THR A 70 -20.05 4.30 3.06
N LYS A 71 -20.11 3.11 2.43
CA LYS A 71 -21.28 2.67 1.65
C LYS A 71 -22.44 2.18 2.53
N SER A 72 -22.14 1.74 3.75
CA SER A 72 -23.12 1.28 4.75
C SER A 72 -23.63 2.39 5.68
N ALA A 73 -23.12 3.63 5.53
CA ALA A 73 -23.54 4.79 6.31
C ALA A 73 -24.62 5.63 5.61
N LYS A 74 -25.14 5.18 4.46
CA LYS A 74 -26.16 5.86 3.68
C LYS A 74 -27.40 4.97 3.55
#